data_AF-A0AAW8D9U4-F1
#
_entry.id   AF-A0AAW8D9U4-F1
#
_cell.length_a   1.000
_cell.length_b   1.000
_cell.length_c   1.000
_cell.angle_alpha   90.00
_cell.angle_beta   90.00
_cell.angle_gamma   90.00
#
_symmetry.space_group_name_H-M   'P 1'
#
loop_
_entity.id
_entity.type
_entity.pdbx_description
1 polymer ?
#
loop_
_entity_poly.entity_id
_entity_poly.type
_entity_poly.pdbx_seq_one_letter_code
_entity_poly.pdbx_strand_id
1 'polypeptide(L)'
;MPLDPYLLLSLADPRSGSHVRCLNAAGRWAIHGSAHSPLLVWHSTQADDARAAAERSSKARGRAVEVVSRGDSSWVEGQQIQVFTDAFEAALHGHAAHSEAKARRLRTEADKLEAFCVVVRAASTAADHAAFAEVSRAASKALRAKFGGGSITSVFAWLTGRAGNEALASVLAGEVELTGPLSIQQVVEAVELAKKAEFLREES
;
A
#
# COMPACT_ATOMS: atom_id res chain seq x y z
N MET A 1 -11.49 -29.25 7.16
CA MET A 1 -10.12 -29.45 6.63
C MET A 1 -9.38 -28.16 6.89
N PRO A 2 -8.32 -28.13 7.72
CA PRO A 2 -7.48 -26.94 7.79
C PRO A 2 -6.87 -26.73 6.39
N LEU A 3 -7.02 -25.53 5.83
CA LEU A 3 -6.36 -25.18 4.59
C LEU A 3 -4.85 -25.16 4.88
N ASP A 4 -4.07 -25.94 4.13
CA ASP A 4 -2.61 -25.88 4.25
C ASP A 4 -2.16 -24.43 4.00
N PRO A 5 -1.34 -23.84 4.89
CA PRO A 5 -0.93 -22.46 4.74
C PRO A 5 -0.03 -22.31 3.51
N TYR A 6 -0.26 -21.25 2.75
CA TYR A 6 0.66 -20.84 1.71
C TYR A 6 1.86 -20.11 2.31
N LEU A 7 3.03 -20.33 1.70
CA LEU A 7 4.25 -19.59 1.96
C LEU A 7 4.36 -18.43 0.96
N LEU A 8 4.80 -17.28 1.43
CA LEU A 8 5.02 -16.09 0.60
C LEU A 8 6.43 -15.55 0.82
N LEU A 9 6.96 -14.89 -0.21
CA LEU A 9 8.18 -14.09 -0.10
C LEU A 9 7.81 -12.69 0.31
N SER A 10 8.45 -12.18 1.36
CA SER A 10 8.25 -10.82 1.84
C SER A 10 9.56 -10.08 2.07
N LEU A 11 9.54 -8.75 1.95
CA LEU A 11 10.64 -7.93 2.43
C LEU A 11 10.75 -8.00 3.95
N ALA A 12 11.96 -8.17 4.44
CA ALA A 12 12.29 -7.96 5.85
C ALA A 12 12.28 -6.46 6.18
N ASP A 13 11.09 -5.84 6.22
CA ASP A 13 10.93 -4.43 6.53
C ASP A 13 10.37 -4.24 7.96
N PRO A 14 11.16 -3.66 8.89
CA PRO A 14 10.74 -3.44 10.27
C PRO A 14 9.61 -2.40 10.41
N ARG A 15 9.30 -1.63 9.34
CA ARG A 15 8.20 -0.64 9.33
C ARG A 15 6.85 -1.21 8.89
N SER A 16 6.79 -2.49 8.53
CA SER A 16 5.61 -3.11 7.91
C SER A 16 4.39 -3.21 8.84
N GLY A 17 4.57 -3.14 10.16
CA GLY A 17 3.48 -3.35 11.12
C GLY A 17 2.73 -4.67 10.84
N SER A 18 1.40 -4.63 10.79
CA SER A 18 0.56 -5.78 10.40
C SER A 18 0.51 -6.05 8.88
N HIS A 19 0.92 -5.08 8.06
CA HIS A 19 0.80 -5.10 6.60
C HIS A 19 2.12 -5.56 5.95
N VAL A 20 2.28 -6.87 5.86
CA VAL A 20 3.43 -7.50 5.22
C VAL A 20 3.31 -7.36 3.71
N ARG A 21 4.35 -6.84 3.05
CA ARG A 21 4.43 -6.76 1.59
C ARG A 21 4.99 -8.05 1.03
N CYS A 22 4.23 -8.73 0.18
CA CYS A 22 4.60 -9.96 -0.46
C CYS A 22 4.92 -9.75 -1.94
N LEU A 23 5.73 -10.65 -2.51
CA LEU A 23 6.05 -10.60 -3.93
C LEU A 23 4.81 -10.93 -4.77
N ASN A 24 4.57 -10.15 -5.82
CA ASN A 24 3.54 -10.44 -6.81
C ASN A 24 4.11 -10.85 -8.18
N ALA A 25 3.25 -11.33 -9.07
CA ALA A 25 3.61 -11.82 -10.39
C ALA A 25 4.28 -10.76 -11.29
N ALA A 26 4.10 -9.47 -11.00
CA ALA A 26 4.79 -8.38 -11.69
C ALA A 26 6.18 -8.08 -11.09
N GLY A 27 6.63 -8.86 -10.10
CA GLY A 27 7.89 -8.65 -9.41
C GLY A 27 7.87 -7.48 -8.42
N ARG A 28 6.69 -7.07 -7.94
CA ARG A 28 6.52 -5.94 -7.03
C ARG A 28 6.16 -6.40 -5.63
N TRP A 29 6.49 -5.58 -4.64
CA TRP A 29 6.19 -5.84 -3.23
C TRP A 29 4.85 -5.21 -2.87
N ALA A 30 3.82 -6.05 -2.77
CA ALA A 30 2.43 -5.68 -2.66
C ALA A 30 1.81 -6.26 -1.38
N ILE A 31 0.87 -5.54 -0.79
CA ILE A 31 0.08 -6.06 0.34
C ILE A 31 -1.05 -6.96 -0.18
N HIS A 32 -1.63 -6.62 -1.33
CA HIS A 32 -2.71 -7.38 -1.95
C HIS A 32 -2.36 -7.72 -3.39
N GLY A 33 -2.77 -8.91 -3.83
CA GLY A 33 -2.71 -9.31 -5.23
C GLY A 33 -3.90 -8.75 -6.02
N SER A 34 -3.68 -8.50 -7.30
CA SER A 34 -4.73 -8.11 -8.25
C SER A 34 -4.90 -9.16 -9.35
N ALA A 35 -5.97 -9.08 -10.13
CA ALA A 35 -6.21 -10.04 -11.22
C ALA A 35 -5.08 -10.05 -12.27
N HIS A 36 -4.40 -8.92 -12.44
CA HIS A 36 -3.28 -8.77 -13.37
C HIS A 36 -1.91 -8.99 -12.71
N SER A 37 -1.85 -9.01 -11.38
CA SER A 37 -0.61 -9.15 -10.62
C SER A 37 -0.92 -9.83 -9.28
N PRO A 38 -1.26 -11.14 -9.32
CA PRO A 38 -1.55 -11.90 -8.11
C PRO A 38 -0.29 -12.02 -7.24
N LEU A 39 -0.48 -12.22 -5.93
CA LEU A 39 0.65 -12.55 -5.04
C LEU A 39 1.17 -13.94 -5.39
N LEU A 40 2.49 -14.09 -5.41
CA LEU A 40 3.13 -15.37 -5.66
C LEU A 40 3.24 -16.15 -4.36
N VAL A 41 2.79 -17.40 -4.42
CA VAL A 41 2.74 -18.30 -3.26
C VAL A 41 3.40 -19.63 -3.56
N TRP A 42 3.90 -20.28 -2.52
CA TRP A 42 4.39 -21.65 -2.54
C TRP A 42 3.52 -22.48 -1.61
N HIS A 43 3.32 -23.77 -1.92
CA HIS A 43 2.70 -24.67 -0.97
C HIS A 43 3.63 -24.87 0.24
N SER A 44 3.05 -25.19 1.41
CA SER A 44 3.81 -25.51 2.63
C SER A 44 4.83 -26.64 2.42
N THR A 45 4.54 -27.59 1.52
CA THR A 45 5.42 -28.68 1.12
C THR A 45 6.63 -28.24 0.30
N GLN A 46 6.63 -27.01 -0.23
CA GLN A 46 7.70 -26.43 -1.05
C GLN A 46 8.55 -25.42 -0.27
N ALA A 47 8.71 -25.64 1.04
CA ALA A 47 9.43 -24.70 1.92
C ALA A 47 10.90 -24.48 1.50
N ASP A 48 11.56 -25.51 0.98
CA ASP A 48 12.95 -25.42 0.51
C ASP A 48 13.04 -24.57 -0.77
N ASP A 49 12.11 -24.77 -1.71
CA ASP A 49 12.02 -23.99 -2.94
C ASP A 49 11.70 -22.52 -2.64
N ALA A 50 10.79 -22.26 -1.70
CA ALA A 50 10.46 -20.90 -1.26
C ALA A 50 11.68 -20.20 -0.63
N ARG A 51 12.46 -20.90 0.20
CA ARG A 51 13.69 -20.37 0.78
C ARG A 51 14.76 -20.08 -0.28
N ALA A 52 14.96 -21.01 -1.21
CA ALA A 52 15.88 -20.80 -2.33
C ALA A 52 15.44 -19.60 -3.20
N ALA A 53 14.14 -19.43 -3.46
CA ALA A 53 13.61 -18.28 -4.17
C ALA A 53 13.82 -16.96 -3.41
N ALA A 54 13.65 -16.97 -2.08
CA ALA A 54 13.91 -15.81 -1.23
C ALA A 54 15.39 -15.39 -1.26
N GLU A 55 16.31 -16.35 -1.23
CA GLU A 55 17.75 -16.10 -1.37
C GLU A 55 18.09 -15.50 -2.75
N ARG A 56 17.55 -16.08 -3.83
CA ARG A 56 17.73 -15.55 -5.20
C ARG A 56 17.20 -14.13 -5.32
N SER A 57 16.00 -13.87 -4.80
CA SER A 57 15.40 -12.55 -4.82
C SER A 57 16.20 -11.55 -3.98
N SER A 58 16.67 -11.96 -2.80
CA SER A 58 17.50 -11.12 -1.93
C SER A 58 18.78 -10.69 -2.63
N LYS A 59 19.47 -11.64 -3.24
CA LYS A 59 20.71 -11.41 -3.98
C LYS A 59 20.48 -10.49 -5.18
N ALA A 60 19.43 -10.73 -5.96
CA ALA A 60 19.14 -9.96 -7.17
C ALA A 60 18.73 -8.51 -6.85
N ARG A 61 18.02 -8.29 -5.74
CA ARG A 61 17.43 -7.00 -5.39
C ARG A 61 18.24 -6.20 -4.36
N GLY A 62 19.28 -6.79 -3.78
CA GLY A 62 20.11 -6.16 -2.76
C GLY A 62 19.37 -5.83 -1.47
N ARG A 63 18.28 -6.55 -1.17
CA ARG A 63 17.42 -6.35 0.01
C ARG A 63 17.09 -7.70 0.63
N ALA A 64 17.01 -7.78 1.95
CA ALA A 64 16.64 -9.03 2.62
C ALA A 64 15.18 -9.41 2.31
N VAL A 65 14.99 -10.65 1.84
CA VAL A 65 13.71 -11.28 1.56
C VAL A 65 13.59 -12.50 2.46
N GLU A 66 12.45 -12.62 3.13
CA GLU A 66 12.13 -13.70 4.05
C GLU A 66 10.95 -14.52 3.53
N VAL A 67 10.89 -15.77 3.95
CA VAL A 67 9.72 -16.63 3.73
C VAL A 67 8.80 -16.48 4.93
N VAL A 68 7.56 -16.07 4.67
CA VAL A 68 6.52 -15.96 5.68
C VAL A 68 5.46 -17.02 5.44
N SER A 69 5.05 -17.72 6.49
CA SER A 69 3.88 -18.58 6.48
C SER A 69 2.69 -17.78 7.01
N ARG A 70 1.55 -17.79 6.32
CA ARG A 70 0.33 -17.17 6.83
C ARG A 70 -0.84 -18.15 6.77
N GLY A 71 -1.27 -18.61 7.94
CA GLY A 71 -2.33 -19.60 8.13
C GLY A 71 -3.66 -19.07 8.69
N ASP A 72 -3.77 -17.79 9.06
CA ASP A 72 -4.97 -17.30 9.76
C ASP A 72 -5.97 -16.63 8.82
N SER A 73 -7.21 -17.06 8.98
CA SER A 73 -8.46 -16.73 8.28
C SER A 73 -8.84 -15.24 8.22
N SER A 74 -7.98 -14.31 8.62
CA SER A 74 -8.20 -12.86 8.46
C SER A 74 -7.80 -12.33 7.07
N TRP A 75 -7.24 -13.19 6.21
CA TRP A 75 -6.82 -12.88 4.84
C TRP A 75 -7.81 -13.30 3.75
N VAL A 76 -8.83 -14.06 4.13
CA VAL A 76 -9.67 -14.84 3.20
C VAL A 76 -10.86 -14.00 2.76
N GLU A 77 -10.64 -13.11 1.79
CA GLU A 77 -11.58 -12.84 0.68
C GLU A 77 -11.02 -11.73 -0.24
N GLY A 78 -11.03 -11.97 -1.56
CA GLY A 78 -10.75 -10.94 -2.58
C GLY A 78 -9.28 -10.76 -3.00
N GLN A 79 -8.31 -11.48 -2.41
CA GLN A 79 -6.92 -11.41 -2.85
C GLN A 79 -6.60 -12.44 -3.94
N GLN A 80 -6.13 -11.95 -5.09
CA GLN A 80 -5.70 -12.81 -6.19
C GLN A 80 -4.32 -13.39 -5.86
N ILE A 81 -4.23 -14.71 -5.72
CA ILE A 81 -2.97 -15.44 -5.47
C ILE A 81 -2.69 -16.40 -6.62
N GLN A 82 -1.42 -16.70 -6.85
CA GLN A 82 -0.98 -17.62 -7.89
C GLN A 82 0.19 -18.45 -7.38
N VAL A 83 0.09 -19.78 -7.52
CA VAL A 83 1.18 -20.69 -7.18
C VAL A 83 2.37 -20.40 -8.10
N PHE A 84 3.54 -20.25 -7.49
CA PHE A 84 4.79 -19.98 -8.19
C PHE A 84 5.16 -21.16 -9.09
N THR A 85 5.61 -20.82 -10.30
CA THR A 85 6.18 -21.74 -11.28
C THR A 85 7.37 -21.04 -11.93
N ASP A 86 8.19 -21.79 -12.66
CA ASP A 86 9.37 -21.25 -13.35
C ASP A 86 9.04 -20.09 -14.32
N ALA A 87 7.77 -20.00 -14.78
CA ALA A 87 7.29 -18.88 -15.58
C ALA A 87 7.38 -17.51 -14.85
N PHE A 88 7.40 -17.52 -13.51
CA PHE A 88 7.50 -16.33 -12.66
C PHE A 88 8.91 -16.09 -12.12
N GLU A 89 9.93 -16.84 -12.56
CA GLU A 89 11.31 -16.67 -12.07
C GLU A 89 11.81 -15.23 -12.28
N ALA A 90 11.45 -14.58 -13.39
CA ALA A 90 11.78 -13.18 -13.65
C ALA A 90 11.27 -12.22 -12.54
N ALA A 91 10.15 -12.54 -11.90
CA ALA A 91 9.60 -11.76 -10.81
C ALA A 91 10.49 -11.81 -9.56
N LEU A 92 11.36 -12.81 -9.37
CA LEU A 92 12.32 -12.81 -8.26
C LEU A 92 13.39 -11.74 -8.45
N HIS A 93 13.79 -11.49 -9.70
CA HIS A 93 14.93 -10.63 -10.03
C HIS A 93 14.59 -9.15 -10.10
N GLY A 94 13.36 -8.81 -10.45
CA GLY A 94 12.94 -7.42 -10.57
C GLY A 94 11.52 -7.29 -11.10
N HIS A 95 11.09 -6.05 -11.31
CA HIS A 95 9.82 -5.74 -11.97
C HIS A 95 10.11 -5.12 -13.33
N ALA A 96 9.18 -5.32 -14.27
CA ALA A 96 9.21 -4.57 -15.52
C ALA A 96 8.99 -3.08 -15.22
N ALA A 97 9.88 -2.23 -15.75
CA ALA A 97 9.75 -0.78 -15.63
C ALA A 97 8.43 -0.31 -16.25
N HIS A 98 7.76 0.62 -15.58
CA HIS A 98 6.68 1.35 -16.22
C HIS A 98 7.26 2.33 -17.25
N SER A 99 6.44 2.73 -18.24
CA SER A 99 6.79 3.89 -19.05
C SER A 99 7.01 5.10 -18.14
N GLU A 100 7.93 6.00 -18.50
CA GLU A 100 8.23 7.17 -17.67
C GLU A 100 6.99 8.00 -17.36
N ALA A 101 6.08 8.14 -18.33
CA ALA A 101 4.83 8.86 -18.15
C ALA A 101 3.94 8.19 -17.07
N LYS A 102 3.80 6.86 -17.10
CA LYS A 102 3.05 6.13 -16.06
C LYS A 102 3.75 6.23 -14.71
N ALA A 103 5.07 6.08 -14.67
CA ALA A 103 5.85 6.19 -13.43
C ALA A 103 5.70 7.58 -12.78
N ARG A 104 5.81 8.66 -13.56
CA ARG A 104 5.58 10.04 -13.10
C ARG A 104 4.16 10.22 -12.57
N ARG A 105 3.15 9.74 -13.29
CA ARG A 105 1.75 9.82 -12.85
C ARG A 105 1.54 9.11 -11.50
N LEU A 106 1.97 7.86 -11.39
CA LEU A 106 1.84 7.09 -10.14
C LEU A 106 2.54 7.77 -8.97
N ARG A 107 3.74 8.33 -9.22
CA ARG A 107 4.48 9.10 -8.21
C ARG A 107 3.69 10.32 -7.73
N THR A 108 3.18 11.13 -8.65
CA THR A 108 2.38 12.31 -8.31
C THR A 108 1.15 11.95 -7.47
N GLU A 109 0.44 10.88 -7.83
CA GLU A 109 -0.75 10.46 -7.10
C GLU A 109 -0.42 9.87 -5.73
N ALA A 110 0.69 9.13 -5.58
CA ALA A 110 1.20 8.69 -4.28
C ALA A 110 1.61 9.87 -3.40
N ASP A 111 2.32 10.87 -3.94
CA ASP A 111 2.75 12.06 -3.20
C ASP A 111 1.56 12.91 -2.72
N LYS A 112 0.44 12.90 -3.47
CA LYS A 112 -0.85 13.48 -3.05
C LYS A 112 -1.47 12.66 -1.94
N LEU A 113 -1.61 11.35 -2.13
CA LEU A 113 -2.18 10.43 -1.15
C LEU A 113 -1.51 10.61 0.22
N GLU A 114 -0.17 10.60 0.26
CA GLU A 114 0.59 10.78 1.50
C GLU A 114 0.33 12.14 2.16
N ALA A 115 0.45 13.22 1.39
CA ALA A 115 0.24 14.56 1.93
C ALA A 115 -1.18 14.75 2.48
N PHE A 116 -2.17 14.17 1.77
CA PHE A 116 -3.57 14.26 2.14
C PHE A 116 -3.86 13.43 3.38
N CYS A 117 -3.29 12.24 3.51
CA CYS A 117 -3.39 11.41 4.71
C CYS A 117 -2.77 12.11 5.94
N VAL A 118 -1.66 12.83 5.78
CA VAL A 118 -1.08 13.64 6.87
C VAL A 118 -2.07 14.71 7.34
N VAL A 119 -2.73 15.41 6.41
CA VAL A 119 -3.74 16.43 6.72
C VAL A 119 -4.94 15.82 7.47
N VAL A 120 -5.48 14.70 6.98
CA VAL A 120 -6.60 14.02 7.64
C VAL A 120 -6.23 13.60 9.05
N ARG A 121 -5.07 12.97 9.24
CA ARG A 121 -4.62 12.54 10.58
C ARG A 121 -4.52 13.72 11.53
N ALA A 122 -3.86 14.81 11.12
CA ALA A 122 -3.76 16.01 11.96
C ALA A 122 -5.13 16.59 12.32
N ALA A 123 -6.06 16.62 11.35
CA ALA A 123 -7.41 17.13 11.56
C ALA A 123 -8.22 16.24 12.51
N SER A 124 -8.13 14.92 12.36
CA SER A 124 -8.81 13.94 13.21
C SER A 124 -8.27 13.90 14.64
N THR A 125 -7.04 14.38 14.88
CA THR A 125 -6.45 14.48 16.23
C THR A 125 -6.71 15.82 16.92
N ALA A 126 -7.36 16.77 16.26
CA ALA A 126 -7.67 18.07 16.86
C ALA A 126 -8.64 17.89 18.04
N ALA A 127 -8.24 18.36 19.23
CA ALA A 127 -9.02 18.18 20.46
C ALA A 127 -10.27 19.06 20.52
N ASP A 128 -10.25 20.21 19.85
CA ASP A 128 -11.33 21.19 19.84
C ASP A 128 -11.37 21.98 18.53
N HIS A 129 -12.34 22.91 18.44
CA HIS A 129 -12.55 23.74 17.26
C HIS A 129 -11.38 24.71 16.99
N ALA A 130 -10.71 25.23 18.02
CA ALA A 130 -9.59 26.14 17.85
C ALA A 130 -8.37 25.42 17.27
N ALA A 131 -8.05 24.24 17.81
CA ALA A 131 -7.02 23.34 17.29
C ALA A 131 -7.34 22.92 15.84
N PHE A 132 -8.60 22.58 15.55
CA PHE A 132 -9.02 22.25 14.18
C PHE A 132 -8.85 23.42 13.22
N ALA A 133 -9.16 24.65 13.64
CA ALA A 133 -8.96 25.85 12.82
C ALA A 133 -7.47 26.14 12.55
N GLU A 134 -6.59 25.88 13.52
CA GLU A 134 -5.14 25.98 13.33
C GLU A 134 -4.62 24.94 12.34
N VAL A 135 -5.02 23.67 12.51
CA VAL A 135 -4.71 22.60 11.57
C VAL A 135 -5.21 22.94 10.17
N SER A 136 -6.43 23.47 10.05
CA SER A 136 -7.02 23.90 8.77
C SER A 136 -6.20 24.99 8.07
N ARG A 137 -5.74 26.00 8.82
CA ARG A 137 -4.86 27.05 8.29
C ARG A 137 -3.51 26.50 7.85
N ALA A 138 -2.88 25.66 8.69
CA ALA A 138 -1.59 25.04 8.38
C ALA A 138 -1.67 24.12 7.16
N ALA A 139 -2.69 23.26 7.10
CA ALA A 139 -2.97 22.38 5.97
C ALA A 139 -3.20 23.18 4.68
N SER A 140 -4.03 24.22 4.72
CA SER A 140 -4.30 25.05 3.53
C SER A 140 -3.03 25.72 3.00
N LYS A 141 -2.14 26.19 3.89
CA LYS A 141 -0.84 26.75 3.51
C LYS A 141 0.06 25.69 2.87
N ALA A 142 0.15 24.50 3.46
CA ALA A 142 0.96 23.40 2.94
C ALA A 142 0.44 22.89 1.57
N LEU A 143 -0.87 22.73 1.45
CA LEU A 143 -1.52 22.33 0.20
C LEU A 143 -1.33 23.38 -0.90
N ARG A 144 -1.45 24.68 -0.57
CA ARG A 144 -1.15 25.75 -1.52
C ARG A 144 0.29 25.73 -2.01
N ALA A 145 1.25 25.52 -1.10
CA ALA A 145 2.65 25.46 -1.46
C ALA A 145 2.99 24.26 -2.36
N LYS A 146 2.40 23.09 -2.11
CA LYS A 146 2.73 21.84 -2.81
C LYS A 146 1.88 21.60 -4.07
N PHE A 147 0.61 22.01 -4.05
CA PHE A 147 -0.38 21.65 -5.09
C PHE A 147 -1.09 22.86 -5.70
N GLY A 148 -0.69 24.09 -5.35
CA GLY A 148 -1.30 25.32 -5.86
C GLY A 148 -2.62 25.72 -5.20
N GLY A 149 -3.19 24.85 -4.34
CA GLY A 149 -4.39 25.14 -3.56
C GLY A 149 -4.90 23.89 -2.83
N GLY A 150 -5.98 24.07 -2.08
CA GLY A 150 -6.66 22.99 -1.38
C GLY A 150 -7.16 23.39 0.01
N SER A 151 -8.18 22.68 0.45
CA SER A 151 -8.75 22.75 1.80
C SER A 151 -8.86 21.34 2.39
N ILE A 152 -9.06 21.24 3.71
CA ILE A 152 -9.36 19.96 4.36
C ILE A 152 -10.56 19.29 3.69
N THR A 153 -11.65 20.01 3.43
CA THR A 153 -12.83 19.46 2.75
C THR A 153 -12.49 18.85 1.38
N SER A 154 -11.70 19.55 0.56
CA SER A 154 -11.29 19.00 -0.75
C SER A 154 -10.37 17.79 -0.64
N VAL A 155 -9.58 17.71 0.44
CA VAL A 155 -8.72 16.56 0.74
C VAL A 155 -9.56 15.34 1.08
N PHE A 156 -10.56 15.49 1.94
CA PHE A 156 -11.47 14.39 2.30
C PHE A 156 -12.21 13.88 1.06
N ALA A 157 -12.82 14.79 0.28
CA ALA A 157 -13.52 14.43 -0.96
C ALA A 157 -12.62 13.72 -1.98
N TRP A 158 -11.35 14.12 -2.10
CA TRP A 158 -10.41 13.45 -2.99
C TRP A 158 -10.04 12.04 -2.51
N LEU A 159 -9.80 11.86 -1.22
CA LEU A 159 -9.42 10.59 -0.61
C LEU A 159 -10.54 9.55 -0.69
N THR A 160 -11.80 9.98 -0.50
CA THR A 160 -12.97 9.10 -0.58
C THR A 160 -13.42 8.89 -2.03
N GLY A 161 -13.04 9.79 -2.94
CA GLY A 161 -13.34 9.71 -4.36
C GLY A 161 -12.51 8.67 -5.13
N ARG A 162 -12.84 8.53 -6.41
CA ARG A 162 -12.21 7.55 -7.32
C ARG A 162 -10.68 7.68 -7.38
N ALA A 163 -10.16 8.91 -7.49
CA ALA A 163 -8.72 9.14 -7.61
C ALA A 163 -7.94 8.70 -6.36
N GLY A 164 -8.46 9.01 -5.17
CA GLY A 164 -7.87 8.55 -3.91
C GLY A 164 -7.88 7.04 -3.76
N ASN A 165 -8.99 6.39 -4.10
CA ASN A 165 -9.10 4.93 -4.08
C ASN A 165 -8.15 4.26 -5.08
N GLU A 166 -8.01 4.80 -6.30
CA GLU A 166 -7.05 4.31 -7.30
C GLU A 166 -5.60 4.49 -6.83
N ALA A 167 -5.26 5.64 -6.23
CA ALA A 167 -3.93 5.90 -5.69
C ALA A 167 -3.59 4.93 -4.54
N LEU A 168 -4.53 4.69 -3.63
CA LEU A 168 -4.38 3.71 -2.56
C LEU A 168 -4.18 2.31 -3.15
N ALA A 169 -5.00 1.90 -4.12
CA ALA A 169 -4.90 0.60 -4.76
C ALA A 169 -3.53 0.40 -5.43
N SER A 170 -2.99 1.40 -6.14
CA SER A 170 -1.65 1.33 -6.74
C SER A 170 -0.53 1.16 -5.70
N VAL A 171 -0.64 1.83 -4.54
CA VAL A 171 0.31 1.65 -3.43
C VAL A 171 0.20 0.23 -2.84
N LEU A 172 -1.02 -0.23 -2.60
CA LEU A 172 -1.29 -1.56 -2.05
C LEU A 172 -0.86 -2.69 -2.99
N ALA A 173 -0.97 -2.49 -4.31
CA ALA A 173 -0.51 -3.41 -5.34
C ALA A 173 1.00 -3.33 -5.62
N GLY A 174 1.73 -2.43 -4.95
CA GLY A 174 3.18 -2.24 -5.15
C GLY A 174 3.56 -1.60 -6.49
N GLU A 175 2.62 -0.97 -7.20
CA GLU A 175 2.92 -0.22 -8.43
C GLU A 175 3.80 1.00 -8.14
N VAL A 176 3.63 1.59 -6.95
CA VAL A 176 4.42 2.72 -6.45
C VAL A 176 4.68 2.57 -4.94
N GLU A 177 5.89 2.90 -4.52
CA GLU A 177 6.25 2.93 -3.10
C GLU A 177 6.01 4.31 -2.50
N LEU A 178 5.59 4.35 -1.23
CA LEU A 178 5.51 5.58 -0.45
C LEU A 178 6.93 6.08 -0.13
N THR A 179 7.13 7.39 -0.15
CA THR A 179 8.44 8.01 0.15
C THR A 179 8.37 9.01 1.30
N GLY A 180 7.17 9.35 1.74
CA GLY A 180 6.94 10.21 2.88
C GLY A 180 7.02 9.48 4.24
N PRO A 181 6.57 10.17 5.30
CA PRO A 181 6.77 9.72 6.67
C PRO A 181 5.76 8.66 7.14
N LEU A 182 4.68 8.42 6.39
CA LEU A 182 3.60 7.54 6.80
C LEU A 182 3.91 6.08 6.42
N SER A 183 3.63 5.16 7.35
CA SER A 183 3.51 3.75 7.00
C SER A 183 2.22 3.51 6.20
N ILE A 184 2.16 2.38 5.49
CA ILE A 184 0.96 2.03 4.72
C ILE A 184 -0.24 1.84 5.63
N GLN A 185 -0.03 1.25 6.80
CA GLN A 185 -1.08 1.14 7.82
C GLN A 185 -1.64 2.51 8.17
N GLN A 186 -0.76 3.50 8.40
CA GLN A 186 -1.19 4.86 8.72
C GLN A 186 -1.93 5.55 7.57
N VAL A 187 -1.59 5.23 6.31
CA VAL A 187 -2.30 5.69 5.11
C VAL A 187 -3.69 5.06 5.03
N VAL A 188 -3.80 3.74 5.20
CA VAL A 188 -5.09 3.02 5.18
C VAL A 188 -6.01 3.56 6.27
N GLU A 189 -5.50 3.69 7.51
CA GLU A 189 -6.24 4.29 8.62
C GLU A 189 -6.73 5.70 8.31
N ALA A 190 -5.88 6.54 7.69
CA ALA A 190 -6.25 7.90 7.33
C ALA A 190 -7.35 7.94 6.26
N VAL A 191 -7.31 7.05 5.27
CA VAL A 191 -8.37 6.93 4.25
C VAL A 191 -9.69 6.49 4.89
N GLU A 192 -9.67 5.54 5.82
CA GLU A 192 -10.87 5.12 6.54
C GLU A 192 -11.44 6.23 7.45
N LEU A 193 -10.58 7.02 8.11
CA LEU A 193 -11.01 8.21 8.84
C LEU A 193 -11.69 9.24 7.92
N ALA A 194 -11.16 9.44 6.71
CA ALA A 194 -11.75 10.34 5.73
C ALA A 194 -13.14 9.85 5.28
N LYS A 195 -13.29 8.56 4.98
CA LYS A 195 -14.57 7.94 4.63
C LYS A 195 -15.61 8.10 5.73
N LYS A 196 -15.22 7.82 6.98
CA LYS A 196 -16.12 7.97 8.14
C LYS A 196 -16.59 9.41 8.31
N ALA A 197 -15.70 10.39 8.13
CA ALA A 197 -16.06 11.79 8.27
C ALA A 197 -16.98 12.30 7.14
N GLU A 198 -16.75 11.88 5.89
CA GLU A 198 -17.66 12.23 4.78
C GLU A 198 -19.05 11.61 4.99
N PHE A 199 -19.11 10.34 5.43
CA PHE A 199 -20.37 9.69 5.76
C PHE A 199 -21.16 10.48 6.82
N LEU A 200 -20.49 10.90 7.91
CA LEU A 200 -21.13 11.72 8.96
C LEU A 200 -21.60 13.09 8.46
N ARG A 201 -20.96 13.66 7.42
CA ARG A 201 -21.37 14.93 6.80
C ARG A 201 -22.58 14.79 5.88
N GLU A 202 -22.78 13.62 5.28
CA GLU A 202 -23.93 13.34 4.42
C GLU A 202 -25.20 13.04 5.24
N GLU A 203 -25.05 12.55 6.46
CA GLU A 203 -26.15 12.28 7.40
C GLU A 203 -26.62 13.52 8.20
N SER A 204 -25.85 14.61 8.19
CA SER A 204 -26.09 15.85 8.95
C SER A 204 -26.70 16.97 8.11
#